data_AF-A0A7C5DXS4-F1
#
_entry.id   AF-A0A7C5DXS4-F1
#
_cell.length_a   1.000
_cell.length_b   1.000
_cell.length_c   1.000
_cell.angle_alpha   90.00
_cell.angle_beta   90.00
_cell.angle_gamma   90.00
#
_symmetry.space_group_name_H-M   'P 1'
#
loop_
_entity.id
_entity.type
_entity.pdbx_description
1 polymer ?
#
loop_
_entity_poly.entity_id
_entity_poly.type
_entity_poly.pdbx_seq_one_letter_code
_entity_poly.pdbx_strand_id
1 'polypeptide(L)'
;MKEIILKKLLRDHRGINNAIKRKNLLQYCKVYDPALTDRELRRIVKEIPLICTCERGYFIAQKAWEVEHSIEYLKKKIFPLWENIRNLEESYSDILSSPQKELFR
;
A
#
# COMPACT_ATOMS: atom_id res chain seq x y z
N MET A 1 -0.88 13.31 -11.43
CA MET A 1 -0.77 11.83 -11.37
C MET A 1 -1.93 11.14 -10.66
N LYS A 2 -2.29 11.57 -9.43
CA LYS A 2 -3.40 11.00 -8.65
C LYS A 2 -4.71 10.83 -9.44
N GLU A 3 -5.14 11.88 -10.13
CA GLU A 3 -6.36 11.87 -10.94
C GLU A 3 -6.30 10.91 -12.13
N ILE A 4 -5.12 10.77 -12.76
CA ILE A 4 -4.91 9.87 -13.90
C ILE A 4 -5.11 8.42 -13.45
N ILE A 5 -4.53 8.05 -12.30
CA ILE A 5 -4.70 6.73 -11.69
C ILE A 5 -6.17 6.50 -11.35
N LEU A 6 -6.81 7.45 -10.64
CA LEU A 6 -8.20 7.30 -10.23
C LEU A 6 -9.13 7.15 -11.44
N LYS A 7 -8.97 7.96 -12.49
CA LYS A 7 -9.74 7.86 -13.74
C LYS A 7 -9.58 6.48 -14.39
N LYS A 8 -8.36 5.96 -14.49
CA LYS A 8 -8.14 4.61 -15.04
C LYS A 8 -8.79 3.52 -14.18
N LEU A 9 -8.67 3.60 -12.87
CA LEU A 9 -9.24 2.59 -11.98
C LEU A 9 -10.77 2.61 -12.01
N LEU A 10 -11.38 3.78 -12.01
CA LEU A 10 -12.84 3.94 -12.13
C LEU A 10 -13.37 3.43 -13.48
N ARG A 11 -12.61 3.63 -14.57
CA ARG A 11 -13.03 3.20 -15.91
C ARG A 11 -12.85 1.70 -16.13
N ASP A 12 -11.66 1.17 -15.79
CA ASP A 12 -11.22 -0.14 -16.28
C ASP A 12 -11.04 -1.19 -15.17
N HIS A 13 -10.95 -0.78 -13.89
CA HIS A 13 -10.52 -1.66 -12.79
C HIS A 13 -11.50 -1.62 -11.60
N ARG A 14 -12.80 -1.71 -11.90
CA ARG A 14 -13.86 -1.88 -10.89
C ARG A 14 -14.06 -3.37 -10.57
N GLY A 15 -14.09 -3.70 -9.29
CA GLY A 15 -14.20 -5.07 -8.78
C GLY A 15 -12.86 -5.80 -8.77
N ILE A 16 -12.73 -6.75 -7.84
CA ILE A 16 -11.47 -7.46 -7.56
C ILE A 16 -10.99 -8.31 -8.74
N ASN A 17 -11.90 -8.78 -9.59
CA ASN A 17 -11.57 -9.56 -10.78
C ASN A 17 -10.91 -8.72 -11.88
N ASN A 18 -11.09 -7.40 -11.85
CA ASN A 18 -10.50 -6.47 -12.81
C ASN A 18 -9.27 -5.74 -12.24
N ALA A 19 -8.70 -6.21 -11.14
CA ALA A 19 -7.59 -5.53 -10.48
C ALA A 19 -6.36 -5.40 -11.38
N ILE A 20 -5.73 -4.21 -11.35
CA ILE A 20 -4.49 -3.95 -12.09
C ILE A 20 -3.27 -4.22 -11.22
N LYS A 21 -2.35 -5.05 -11.73
CA LYS A 21 -1.05 -5.27 -11.08
C LYS A 21 -0.25 -3.98 -11.07
N ARG A 22 0.51 -3.74 -10.00
CA ARG A 22 1.34 -2.54 -9.81
C ARG A 22 2.25 -2.25 -10.99
N LYS A 23 2.95 -3.25 -11.52
CA LYS A 23 3.83 -3.10 -12.70
C LYS A 23 3.10 -2.56 -13.93
N ASN A 24 1.84 -3.00 -14.13
CA ASN A 24 1.03 -2.58 -15.27
C ASN A 24 0.51 -1.16 -15.06
N LEU A 25 0.11 -0.82 -13.82
CA LEU A 25 -0.29 0.54 -13.49
C LEU A 25 0.89 1.52 -13.63
N LEU A 26 2.10 1.12 -13.21
CA LEU A 26 3.31 1.90 -13.38
C LEU A 26 3.60 2.14 -14.86
N GLN A 27 3.54 1.10 -15.69
CA GLN A 27 3.77 1.22 -17.12
C GLN A 27 2.75 2.17 -17.78
N TYR A 28 1.48 2.11 -17.36
CA TYR A 28 0.46 3.05 -17.82
C TYR A 28 0.79 4.49 -17.40
N CYS A 29 1.17 4.71 -16.14
CA CYS A 29 1.49 6.05 -15.64
C CYS A 29 2.74 6.64 -16.30
N LYS A 30 3.71 5.80 -16.70
CA LYS A 30 4.93 6.23 -17.39
C LYS A 30 4.70 6.89 -18.74
N VAL A 31 3.55 6.68 -19.37
CA VAL A 31 3.16 7.42 -20.58
C VAL A 31 2.95 8.91 -20.29
N TYR A 32 2.51 9.24 -19.07
CA TYR A 32 2.24 10.61 -18.63
C TYR A 32 3.41 11.22 -17.84
N ASP A 33 4.20 10.37 -17.17
CA ASP A 33 5.37 10.76 -16.39
C ASP A 33 6.45 9.67 -16.49
N PRO A 34 7.39 9.79 -17.45
CA PRO A 34 8.44 8.80 -17.65
C PRO A 34 9.39 8.62 -16.45
N ALA A 35 9.51 9.63 -15.59
CA ALA A 35 10.38 9.61 -14.41
C ALA A 35 9.75 8.92 -13.19
N LEU A 36 8.44 8.63 -13.24
CA LEU A 36 7.71 8.05 -12.12
C LEU A 36 8.31 6.71 -11.67
N THR A 37 8.72 6.66 -10.41
CA THR A 37 9.26 5.46 -9.77
C THR A 37 8.16 4.60 -9.15
N ASP A 38 8.46 3.31 -8.94
CA ASP A 38 7.55 2.41 -8.22
C ASP A 38 7.25 2.87 -6.78
N ARG A 39 8.23 3.52 -6.14
CA ARG A 39 8.09 4.06 -4.77
C ARG A 39 7.10 5.23 -4.75
N GLU A 40 7.21 6.15 -5.71
CA GLU A 40 6.29 7.28 -5.84
C GLU A 40 4.88 6.81 -6.19
N LEU A 41 4.74 5.86 -7.13
CA LEU A 41 3.44 5.26 -7.43
C LEU A 41 2.77 4.69 -6.17
N ARG A 42 3.53 3.95 -5.34
CA ARG A 42 3.01 3.41 -4.08
C ARG A 42 2.55 4.50 -3.11
N ARG A 43 3.26 5.63 -3.03
CA ARG A 43 2.86 6.77 -2.19
C ARG A 43 1.55 7.38 -2.70
N ILE A 44 1.50 7.70 -4.00
CA ILE A 44 0.32 8.32 -4.63
C ILE A 44 -0.91 7.43 -4.49
N VAL A 45 -0.78 6.11 -4.72
CA VAL A 45 -1.90 5.17 -4.62
C VAL A 45 -2.48 5.13 -3.20
N LYS A 46 -1.64 5.21 -2.15
CA LYS A 46 -2.10 5.22 -0.76
C LYS A 46 -2.91 6.46 -0.39
N GLU A 47 -2.71 7.57 -1.09
CA GLU A 47 -3.43 8.81 -0.85
C GLU A 47 -4.80 8.86 -1.56
N ILE A 48 -5.07 7.93 -2.48
CA ILE A 48 -6.33 7.91 -3.22
C ILE A 48 -7.38 7.19 -2.35
N PRO A 49 -8.46 7.89 -1.96
CA PRO A 49 -9.55 7.25 -1.24
C PRO A 49 -10.21 6.18 -2.14
N LEU A 50 -10.79 5.15 -1.52
CA LEU A 50 -11.54 4.06 -2.19
C LEU A 50 -10.69 3.03 -2.95
N ILE A 51 -9.37 3.21 -3.09
CA ILE A 51 -8.55 2.16 -3.70
C ILE A 51 -8.43 0.98 -2.73
N CYS A 52 -8.89 -0.17 -3.20
CA CYS A 52 -8.59 -1.45 -2.58
C CYS A 52 -7.28 -2.00 -3.14
N THR A 53 -6.53 -2.69 -2.27
CA THR A 53 -5.27 -3.34 -2.63
C THR A 53 -5.26 -4.76 -2.09
N CYS A 54 -4.95 -5.72 -2.95
CA CYS A 54 -4.71 -7.10 -2.53
C CYS A 54 -3.61 -7.74 -3.41
N GLU A 55 -3.39 -9.04 -3.25
CA GLU A 55 -2.50 -9.84 -4.09
C GLU A 55 -2.84 -9.75 -5.59
N ARG A 56 -4.11 -9.49 -5.94
CA ARG A 56 -4.55 -9.33 -7.33
C ARG A 56 -4.16 -7.99 -7.94
N GLY A 57 -4.04 -6.93 -7.13
CA GLY A 57 -3.62 -5.61 -7.60
C GLY A 57 -4.42 -4.49 -6.95
N TYR A 58 -4.52 -3.37 -7.68
CA TYR A 58 -5.32 -2.20 -7.32
C TYR A 58 -6.66 -2.21 -8.04
N PHE A 59 -7.73 -1.85 -7.35
CA PHE A 59 -9.08 -1.80 -7.93
C PHE A 59 -9.99 -0.89 -7.09
N ILE A 60 -11.15 -0.55 -7.64
CA ILE A 60 -12.25 0.10 -6.90
C ILE A 60 -13.29 -0.95 -6.58
N ALA A 61 -13.59 -1.16 -5.30
CA ALA A 61 -14.60 -2.14 -4.89
C ALA A 61 -15.99 -1.81 -5.44
N GLN A 62 -16.73 -2.85 -5.82
CA GLN A 62 -18.14 -2.82 -6.19
C GLN A 62 -19.02 -3.45 -5.12
N LYS A 63 -18.44 -4.29 -4.24
CA LYS A 63 -19.16 -5.02 -3.20
C LYS A 63 -18.44 -4.90 -1.86
N ALA A 64 -19.19 -4.94 -0.75
CA ALA A 64 -18.64 -4.83 0.60
C ALA A 64 -17.56 -5.88 0.91
N TRP A 65 -17.78 -7.13 0.50
CA TRP A 65 -16.82 -8.21 0.72
C TRP A 65 -15.45 -7.96 0.06
N GLU A 66 -15.39 -7.17 -1.02
CA GLU A 66 -14.11 -6.85 -1.66
C GLU A 66 -13.31 -5.84 -0.83
N VAL A 67 -14.01 -4.94 -0.13
CA VAL A 67 -13.41 -4.02 0.84
C VAL A 67 -12.88 -4.83 2.03
N GLU A 68 -13.69 -5.74 2.57
CA GLU A 68 -13.31 -6.63 3.66
C GLU A 68 -12.08 -7.49 3.30
N HIS A 69 -12.06 -8.08 2.10
CA HIS A 69 -10.91 -8.82 1.58
C HIS A 69 -9.64 -7.96 1.53
N SER A 70 -9.77 -6.72 1.05
CA SER A 70 -8.65 -5.77 1.01
C SER A 70 -8.16 -5.41 2.41
N ILE A 71 -9.05 -5.24 3.39
CA ILE A 71 -8.69 -4.96 4.79
C ILE A 71 -7.94 -6.15 5.38
N GLU A 72 -8.44 -7.37 5.16
CA GLU A 72 -7.84 -8.60 5.68
C GLU A 72 -6.43 -8.82 5.09
N TYR A 73 -6.26 -8.54 3.80
CA TYR A 73 -4.94 -8.54 3.16
C TYR A 73 -3.97 -7.54 3.82
N LEU A 74 -4.42 -6.33 4.14
CA LEU A 74 -3.59 -5.33 4.79
C LEU A 74 -3.24 -5.74 6.23
N LYS A 75 -4.20 -6.31 6.98
CA LYS A 75 -3.95 -6.85 8.33
C LYS A 75 -2.84 -7.90 8.29
N LYS A 76 -2.92 -8.88 7.37
CA LYS A 76 -1.88 -9.92 7.18
C LYS A 76 -0.49 -9.36 6.90
N LYS A 77 -0.39 -8.17 6.30
CA LYS A 77 0.90 -7.50 6.10
C LYS A 77 1.40 -6.73 7.30
N ILE A 78 0.48 -6.23 8.12
CA ILE A 78 0.80 -5.44 9.30
C ILE A 78 1.26 -6.36 10.44
N PHE A 79 0.67 -7.55 10.61
CA PHE A 79 1.02 -8.47 11.69
C PHE A 79 2.52 -8.84 11.76
N PRO A 80 3.20 -9.24 10.66
CA PRO A 80 4.64 -9.51 10.70
C PRO A 80 5.47 -8.29 11.12
N LEU A 81 5.01 -7.07 10.82
CA LEU A 81 5.69 -5.86 11.27
C LEU A 81 5.57 -5.68 12.78
N TRP A 82 4.40 -5.96 13.35
CA TRP A 82 4.22 -5.93 14.81
C TRP A 82 5.07 -6.99 15.51
N GLU A 83 5.14 -8.20 14.96
CA GLU A 83 6.02 -9.25 15.50
C GLU A 83 7.48 -8.81 15.45
N ASN A 84 7.94 -8.23 14.33
CA ASN A 84 9.29 -7.70 14.23
C ASN A 84 9.55 -6.57 15.24
N ILE A 85 8.60 -5.64 15.42
CA ILE A 85 8.71 -4.57 16.43
C ILE A 85 8.86 -5.17 17.82
N ARG A 86 7.98 -6.10 18.20
CA ARG A 86 8.03 -6.77 19.52
C ARG A 86 9.37 -7.50 19.71
N ASN A 87 9.82 -8.24 18.70
CA ASN A 87 11.10 -8.97 18.77
C ASN A 87 12.28 -8.01 18.95
N LEU A 88 12.25 -6.84 18.28
CA LEU A 88 13.27 -5.80 18.46
C LEU A 88 13.19 -5.18 19.87
N GLU A 89 12.00 -4.87 20.37
CA GLU A 89 11.80 -4.34 21.73
C GLU A 89 12.32 -5.32 22.80
N GLU A 90 12.08 -6.62 22.63
CA GLU A 90 12.59 -7.67 23.51
C GLU A 90 14.13 -7.78 23.41
N SER A 91 14.67 -7.86 22.18
CA SER A 91 16.11 -8.05 21.94
C SER A 91 16.96 -6.87 22.37
N TYR A 92 16.40 -5.66 22.34
CA TYR A 92 17.08 -4.41 22.69
C TYR A 92 16.49 -3.77 23.96
N SER A 93 15.80 -4.55 24.79
CA SER A 93 15.15 -4.10 26.03
C SER A 93 16.12 -3.37 26.97
N ASP A 94 17.37 -3.84 27.05
CA ASP A 94 18.45 -3.25 27.85
C ASP A 94 18.95 -1.89 27.30
N ILE A 95 18.81 -1.66 25.99
CA ILE A 95 19.30 -0.47 25.28
C ILE A 95 18.23 0.62 25.22
N LEU A 96 16.96 0.24 25.07
CA LEU A 96 15.81 1.15 25.04
C LEU A 96 15.53 1.83 26.41
N SER A 97 16.19 1.36 27.48
CA SER A 97 16.15 1.94 28.84
C SER A 97 17.24 3.01 29.10
N SER A 98 18.21 3.17 28.20
CA SER A 98 19.35 4.09 28.35
C SER A 98 19.33 5.20 27.29
N PRO A 99 20.13 6.30 27.42
CA PRO A 99 19.96 7.63 26.78
C PRO A 99 19.90 7.74 25.24
N GLN A 100 19.79 6.63 24.50
CA GLN A 100 19.65 6.64 23.05
C GLN A 100 18.32 7.23 22.55
N LYS A 101 17.37 7.54 23.45
CA LYS A 101 16.13 8.27 23.15
C LYS A 101 16.34 9.68 22.57
N GLU A 102 17.51 10.29 22.74
CA GLU A 102 17.80 11.62 22.18
C GLU A 102 18.20 11.60 20.71
N LEU A 103 18.69 10.48 20.17
CA LEU A 103 19.11 10.36 18.77
C LEU A 103 17.95 10.16 17.77
N PHE A 104 16.75 9.88 18.28
CA PHE A 104 15.54 9.67 17.48
C PHE A 104 14.49 10.79 17.64
N ARG A 105 14.89 11.96 18.17
CA ARG A 105 14.12 13.20 18.10
C ARG A 105 14.45 13.99 16.85
#